data_AF-A0A498EPJ4-F1
#
_entry.id   AF-A0A498EPJ4-F1
#
_cell.length_a   1.000
_cell.length_b   1.000
_cell.length_c   1.000
_cell.angle_alpha   90.00
_cell.angle_beta   90.00
_cell.angle_gamma   90.00
#
_symmetry.space_group_name_H-M   'P 1'
#
loop_
_entity.id
_entity.type
_entity.pdbx_description
1 polymer ?
#
loop_
_entity_poly.entity_id
_entity_poly.type
_entity_poly.pdbx_seq_one_letter_code
_entity_poly.pdbx_strand_id
1 'polypeptide(L)' 'MPLLDIRTLTIEFMTAEGPVKAVDRVSMTLTEGEVRGLVGESGS' A
#
# COMPACT_ATOMS: atom_id res chain seq x y z
N MET A 1 -1.70 -20.38 -5.65
CA MET A 1 -2.28 -19.52 -4.58
C MET A 1 -1.38 -18.30 -4.46
N PRO A 2 -1.90 -17.11 -4.13
CA PRO A 2 -1.04 -15.95 -3.90
C PRO A 2 -0.15 -16.20 -2.68
N LEU A 3 1.12 -15.82 -2.77
CA LEU A 3 2.06 -15.80 -1.65
C LEU A 3 1.76 -14.62 -0.72
N LEU A 4 1.37 -13.48 -1.30
CA LEU A 4 0.92 -12.29 -0.61
C LEU A 4 -0.43 -11.86 -1.17
N ASP A 5 -1.38 -11.56 -0.29
CA ASP A 5 -2.70 -11.04 -0.64
C ASP A 5 -3.05 -9.90 0.32
N ILE A 6 -2.86 -8.67 -0.13
CA ILE A 6 -3.23 -7.44 0.57
C ILE A 6 -4.58 -7.00 0.03
N ARG A 7 -5.54 -6.76 0.94
CA ARG A 7 -6.90 -6.37 0.59
C ARG A 7 -7.30 -5.10 1.32
N THR A 8 -7.71 -4.09 0.55
CA THR A 8 -8.33 -2.85 1.06
C THR A 8 -7.52 -2.16 2.17
N LEU A 9 -6.20 -2.19 2.09
CA LEU A 9 -5.31 -1.61 3.09
C LEU A 9 -5.43 -0.09 3.09
N THR A 10 -5.69 0.48 4.26
CA THR A 10 -5.58 1.92 4.51
C THR A 10 -4.61 2.14 5.66
N ILE A 11 -3.69 3.09 5.51
CA ILE A 11 -2.74 3.52 6.54
C ILE A 11 -2.90 5.03 6.73
N GLU A 12 -3.21 5.44 7.96
CA GLU A 12 -3.43 6.83 8.34
C GLU A 12 -2.40 7.26 9.40
N PHE A 13 -1.82 8.44 9.20
CA PHE A 13 -0.94 9.10 10.15
C PHE A 13 -1.63 10.33 10.72
N MET A 14 -1.61 10.45 12.05
CA MET A 14 -2.10 11.66 12.71
C MET A 14 -0.99 12.72 12.70
N THR A 15 -1.27 13.86 12.06
CA THR A 15 -0.35 15.00 12.00
C THR A 15 -0.98 16.23 12.65
N ALA A 16 -0.18 17.29 12.87
CA ALA A 16 -0.68 18.55 13.40
C ALA A 16 -1.72 19.23 12.49
N GLU A 17 -1.68 18.96 11.19
CA GLU A 17 -2.58 19.53 10.17
C GLU A 17 -3.81 18.64 9.94
N GLY A 18 -3.88 17.48 10.59
CA GLY A 18 -4.96 16.51 10.45
C GLY A 18 -4.47 15.10 10.09
N PRO A 19 -5.39 14.14 9.95
CA PRO A 19 -5.06 12.80 9.49
C PRO A 19 -4.62 12.81 8.02
N VAL A 20 -3.50 12.15 7.74
CA VAL A 20 -2.98 11.95 6.37
C VAL A 20 -3.09 10.46 6.03
N LYS A 21 -3.77 10.15 4.94
CA LYS A 21 -3.82 8.80 4.38
C LYS A 21 -2.58 8.56 3.52
N ALA A 22 -1.63 7.78 4.02
CA ALA A 22 -0.46 7.37 3.26
C ALA A 22 -0.74 6.17 2.35
N VAL A 23 -1.76 5.37 2.68
CA VAL A 23 -2.29 4.31 1.80
C VAL A 23 -3.80 4.42 1.88
N ASP A 24 -4.50 4.48 0.74
CA ASP A 24 -5.98 4.49 0.70
C ASP A 24 -6.51 3.29 -0.08
N ARG A 25 -7.09 2.32 0.65
CA ARG A 25 -7.83 1.17 0.11
C ARG A 25 -7.08 0.36 -0.96
N VAL A 26 -5.76 0.21 -0.80
CA VAL A 26 -4.92 -0.53 -1.75
C VAL A 26 -5.14 -2.03 -1.63
N SER A 27 -5.29 -2.70 -2.77
CA SER A 27 -5.32 -4.16 -2.86
C SER A 27 -4.25 -4.63 -3.83
N MET A 28 -3.47 -5.64 -3.43
CA MET A 28 -2.44 -6.23 -4.28
C MET A 28 -2.21 -7.70 -3.95
N THR A 29 -1.90 -8.48 -4.98
CA THR A 29 -1.48 -9.88 -4.84
C THR A 29 -0.10 -10.07 -5.44
N LEU A 30 0.70 -10.95 -4.83
CA LEU A 30 1.98 -11.42 -5.36
C LEU A 30 2.00 -12.94 -5.33
N THR A 31 2.41 -13.56 -6.43
CA THR A 31 2.60 -15.01 -6.52
C THR A 31 4.02 -15.42 -6.15
N GLU A 32 4.22 -16.68 -5.79
CA GLU A 32 5.56 -17.20 -5.48
C GLU A 32 6.47 -17.15 -6.72
N GLY A 33 7.67 -16.58 -6.57
CA GLY A 33 8.63 -16.38 -7.67
C GLY A 33 8.39 -15.13 -8.52
N GLU A 34 7.34 -14.35 -8.26
CA GLU A 34 7.05 -13.09 -8.95
C GLU A 34 7.83 -11.92 -8.34
N VAL A 35 8.35 -11.04 -9.21
CA VAL A 35 8.98 -9.77 -8.80
C VAL A 35 8.12 -8.62 -9.29
N ARG A 36 7.61 -7.81 -8.36
CA ARG A 36 6.89 -6.56 -8.64
C ARG A 36 7.63 -5.37 -8.06
N GLY A 37 7.82 -4.33 -8.89
CA GLY A 37 8.29 -3.02 -8.45
C GLY A 37 7.10 -2.10 -8.13
N LEU A 38 7.23 -1.34 -7.04
CA LEU A 38 6.37 -0.20 -6.76
C LEU A 38 7.21 1.07 -6.97
N VAL A 39 6.68 2.00 -7.76
CA VAL A 39 7.32 3.29 -8.06
C VAL A 39 6.33 4.40 -7.77
N GLY A 40 6.83 5.51 -7.25
CA GLY A 40 6.02 6.66 -6.85
C GLY A 40 6.88 7.90 -6.70
N GLU A 41 6.24 9.06 -6.71
CA GLU A 41 6.87 10.33 -6.41
C GLU A 41 7.09 10.46 -4.90
N SER A 42 8.01 11.33 -4.48
CA SER A 42 8.20 11.57 -3.05
C SER A 42 6.90 12.09 -2.42
N GLY A 43 6.38 11.35 -1.44
CA GLY A 43 5.12 11.69 -0.76
C GLY A 43 3.86 11.04 -1.33
N SER A 44 3.98 10.16 -2.35
CA SER A 44 2.88 9.29 -2.81
C SER A 44 2.82 7.97 -2.07
#